data_AF-A0AAD5HZ64-F1
#
_entry.id   AF-A0AAD5HZ64-F1
#
_cell.length_a   1.000
_cell.length_b   1.000
_cell.length_c   1.000
_cell.angle_alpha   90.00
_cell.angle_beta   90.00
_cell.angle_gamma   90.00
#
_symmetry.space_group_name_H-M   'P 1'
#
loop_
_entity.id
_entity.type
_entity.pdbx_description
1 polymer ?
#
loop_
_entity_poly.entity_id
_entity_poly.type
_entity_poly.pdbx_seq_one_letter_code
_entity_poly.pdbx_strand_id
1 'polypeptide(L)'
;MKSENGGYIGLIFIGAGFAAAVDSQLFQKAIAADPVATLPGYMLGGLCWFTIPFVLASTFGLAAAATEHLPSFPTYPERMTAKQISDGMAMPFAAMALMGDGGAVAILLMVLMAVTSAMSSETVATAALVTTDICKTYMSPEAERRRLVRVSRMVLVAFGLLVSCMAVGFNHAGFSVNYLITAIGIFVHSAIIPMACTVLWRKQSLLAVVVAPILSSLAAVAAWLTTAYTHEGEVTITNTSTVYPLIAGNMMSLCGPIVLTPLLTYIKPDNFDWKILKQLKTDRGALEEEMAAAELQQYEGGRPGTAGDPHADAEHDVQLDKKLKAARDRAAIIAAVLCLCFLISWPIPMYGPGYIFSTGFFTDWVVVVFIWAFFSAIIITGLPIFESWKDMLNFFRYLSKKKMPDVVEGQRAQDLSVRTPYELTKV
;
A
#
# COMPACT_ATOMS: atom_id res chain seq x y z
N MET A 1 -13.74 14.77 23.51
CA MET A 1 -13.10 15.61 22.48
C MET A 1 -14.20 16.15 21.57
N LYS A 2 -14.62 17.43 21.71
CA LYS A 2 -15.58 18.07 20.78
C LYS A 2 -14.84 19.11 19.92
N SER A 3 -13.91 18.66 19.10
CA SER A 3 -13.23 19.53 18.14
C SER A 3 -13.86 19.32 16.78
N GLU A 4 -14.68 20.27 16.31
CA GLU A 4 -15.26 20.24 14.96
C GLU A 4 -14.15 20.12 13.90
N ASN A 5 -13.05 20.86 14.10
CA ASN A 5 -11.85 20.77 13.27
C ASN A 5 -11.24 19.35 13.27
N GLY A 6 -11.33 18.61 14.38
CA GLY A 6 -10.87 17.22 14.43
C GLY A 6 -11.70 16.29 13.54
N GLY A 7 -13.03 16.46 13.51
CA GLY A 7 -13.91 15.72 12.62
C GLY A 7 -13.65 16.03 11.14
N TYR A 8 -13.45 17.32 10.84
CA TYR A 8 -13.10 17.79 9.50
C TYR A 8 -11.74 17.27 9.01
N ILE A 9 -10.72 17.31 9.86
CA ILE A 9 -9.41 16.70 9.56
C ILE A 9 -9.56 15.20 9.33
N GLY A 10 -10.40 14.52 10.10
CA GLY A 10 -10.75 13.11 9.88
C GLY A 10 -11.30 12.85 8.47
N LEU A 11 -12.24 13.69 8.00
CA LEU A 11 -12.78 13.59 6.63
C LEU A 11 -11.71 13.83 5.57
N ILE A 12 -10.80 14.79 5.77
CA ILE A 12 -9.67 15.02 4.88
C ILE A 12 -8.79 13.78 4.79
N PHE A 13 -8.44 13.16 5.93
CA PHE A 13 -7.57 11.97 5.93
C PHE A 13 -8.26 10.71 5.40
N ILE A 14 -9.57 10.54 5.59
CA ILE A 14 -10.33 9.50 4.88
C ILE A 14 -10.23 9.78 3.38
N GLY A 15 -10.56 11.00 2.99
CA GLY A 15 -10.55 11.47 1.61
C GLY A 15 -9.17 11.63 0.98
N ALA A 16 -8.06 11.46 1.71
CA ALA A 16 -6.72 11.44 1.18
C ALA A 16 -6.11 10.03 1.22
N GLY A 17 -6.30 9.30 2.33
CA GLY A 17 -5.67 8.01 2.60
C GLY A 17 -6.11 6.87 1.68
N PHE A 18 -7.33 6.91 1.17
CA PHE A 18 -7.85 5.92 0.23
C PHE A 18 -7.07 5.86 -1.11
N ALA A 19 -6.21 6.85 -1.41
CA ALA A 19 -5.40 6.91 -2.62
C ALA A 19 -4.42 5.74 -2.71
N ALA A 20 -3.98 5.23 -1.56
CA ALA A 20 -3.13 4.04 -1.50
C ALA A 20 -3.80 2.80 -2.12
N ALA A 21 -5.13 2.73 -2.17
CA ALA A 21 -5.84 1.58 -2.73
C ALA A 21 -5.67 1.43 -4.25
N VAL A 22 -5.21 2.46 -4.97
CA VAL A 22 -4.97 2.41 -6.42
C VAL A 22 -3.47 2.41 -6.76
N ASP A 23 -2.62 2.26 -5.75
CA ASP A 23 -1.19 2.27 -5.90
C ASP A 23 -0.65 0.94 -6.44
N SER A 24 -0.03 1.01 -7.61
CA SER A 24 0.53 -0.12 -8.34
C SER A 24 1.58 -0.91 -7.54
N GLN A 25 2.35 -0.26 -6.65
CA GLN A 25 3.39 -0.94 -5.87
C GLN A 25 2.82 -1.98 -4.91
N LEU A 26 1.60 -1.74 -4.39
CA LEU A 26 0.93 -2.64 -3.47
C LEU A 26 0.41 -3.87 -4.21
N PHE A 27 -0.12 -3.71 -5.42
CA PHE A 27 -0.57 -4.84 -6.23
C PHE A 27 0.58 -5.73 -6.68
N GLN A 28 1.73 -5.17 -7.03
CA GLN A 28 2.89 -5.96 -7.43
C GLN A 28 3.41 -6.87 -6.32
N LYS A 29 3.40 -6.40 -5.07
CA LYS A 29 3.77 -7.21 -3.91
C LYS A 29 2.76 -8.34 -3.68
N ALA A 30 1.46 -8.09 -3.85
CA ALA A 30 0.42 -9.12 -3.74
C ALA A 30 0.59 -10.21 -4.81
N ILE A 31 0.84 -9.82 -6.07
CA ILE A 31 1.00 -10.75 -7.19
C ILE A 31 2.27 -11.59 -7.06
N ALA A 32 3.33 -11.03 -6.45
CA ALA A 32 4.58 -11.74 -6.22
C ALA A 32 4.53 -12.70 -5.02
N ALA A 33 3.54 -12.59 -4.15
CA ALA A 33 3.39 -13.43 -2.97
C ALA A 33 2.62 -14.73 -3.27
N ASP A 34 2.86 -15.76 -2.46
CA ASP A 34 2.04 -16.98 -2.49
C ASP A 34 0.57 -16.60 -2.16
N PRO A 35 -0.43 -17.03 -2.95
CA PRO A 35 -1.83 -16.77 -2.69
C PRO A 35 -2.30 -17.15 -1.28
N VAL A 36 -1.72 -18.19 -0.67
CA VAL A 36 -2.02 -18.64 0.69
C VAL A 36 -1.45 -17.68 1.74
N ALA A 37 -0.27 -17.13 1.50
CA ALA A 37 0.40 -16.18 2.40
C ALA A 37 -0.12 -14.74 2.25
N THR A 38 -0.72 -14.42 1.10
CA THR A 38 -1.17 -13.06 0.77
C THR A 38 -2.20 -12.55 1.78
N LEU A 39 -3.28 -13.30 2.03
CA LEU A 39 -4.34 -12.85 2.94
C LEU A 39 -3.83 -12.55 4.36
N PRO A 40 -3.18 -13.49 5.09
CA PRO A 40 -2.71 -13.20 6.45
C PRO A 40 -1.64 -12.11 6.48
N GLY A 41 -0.76 -12.06 5.46
CA GLY A 41 0.28 -11.03 5.34
C GLY A 41 -0.31 -9.61 5.22
N TYR A 42 -1.30 -9.41 4.34
CA TYR A 42 -1.97 -8.11 4.20
C TYR A 42 -2.79 -7.72 5.44
N MET A 43 -3.42 -8.68 6.12
CA MET A 43 -4.19 -8.38 7.34
C MET A 43 -3.28 -7.98 8.50
N LEU A 44 -2.21 -8.73 8.74
CA LEU A 44 -1.21 -8.40 9.78
C LEU A 44 -0.49 -7.10 9.44
N GLY A 45 -0.08 -6.93 8.18
CA GLY A 45 0.56 -5.71 7.69
C GLY A 45 -0.35 -4.49 7.86
N GLY A 46 -1.63 -4.60 7.51
CA GLY A 46 -2.61 -3.52 7.69
C GLY A 46 -2.83 -3.13 9.15
N LEU A 47 -2.91 -4.10 10.06
CA LEU A 47 -3.01 -3.84 11.51
C LEU A 47 -1.75 -3.18 12.07
N CYS A 48 -0.57 -3.61 11.62
CA CYS A 48 0.69 -3.03 12.05
C CYS A 48 0.91 -1.62 11.47
N TRP A 49 0.42 -1.38 10.25
CA TRP A 49 0.51 -0.07 9.58
C TRP A 49 -0.19 1.02 10.38
N PHE A 50 -1.29 0.70 11.07
CA PHE A 50 -2.02 1.65 11.92
C PHE A 50 -1.13 2.28 13.02
N THR A 51 -0.04 1.63 13.43
CA THR A 51 0.96 2.19 14.36
C THR A 51 1.55 3.51 13.88
N ILE A 52 1.69 3.71 12.57
CA ILE A 52 2.27 4.94 12.04
C ILE A 52 1.33 6.14 12.30
N PRO A 53 0.10 6.18 11.76
CA PRO A 53 -0.80 7.31 12.00
C PRO A 53 -1.35 7.36 13.43
N PHE A 54 -1.51 6.22 14.12
CA PHE A 54 -2.06 6.22 15.47
C PHE A 54 -0.98 6.42 16.53
N VAL A 55 -0.03 5.50 16.62
CA VAL A 55 0.93 5.46 17.73
C VAL A 55 1.98 6.54 17.57
N LEU A 56 2.64 6.62 16.41
CA LEU A 56 3.74 7.56 16.20
C LEU A 56 3.22 9.00 16.24
N ALA A 57 2.11 9.30 15.57
CA ALA A 57 1.54 10.65 15.55
C ALA A 57 0.99 11.06 16.93
N SER A 58 0.26 10.18 17.64
CA SER A 58 -0.25 10.51 18.97
C SER A 58 0.88 10.72 19.97
N THR A 59 1.89 9.85 19.95
CA THR A 59 3.02 9.92 20.89
C THR A 59 3.82 11.18 20.69
N PHE A 60 4.32 11.43 19.47
CA PHE A 60 5.18 12.58 19.21
C PHE A 60 4.40 13.90 19.09
N GLY A 61 3.15 13.88 18.66
CA GLY A 61 2.29 15.07 18.65
C GLY A 61 1.96 15.54 20.07
N LEU A 62 1.57 14.62 20.96
CA LEU A 62 1.34 14.95 22.37
C LEU A 62 2.63 15.31 23.09
N ALA A 63 3.74 14.62 22.79
CA ALA A 63 5.05 14.96 23.34
C ALA A 63 5.50 16.37 22.93
N ALA A 64 5.32 16.76 21.66
CA ALA A 64 5.63 18.12 21.20
C ALA A 64 4.81 19.15 21.97
N ALA A 65 3.49 18.95 22.06
CA ALA A 65 2.62 19.85 22.81
C ALA A 65 2.96 19.93 24.30
N ALA A 66 3.37 18.81 24.91
CA ALA A 66 3.73 18.74 26.32
C ALA A 66 5.12 19.32 26.61
N THR A 67 6.03 19.36 25.64
CA THR A 67 7.42 19.80 25.85
C THR A 67 7.71 21.19 25.29
N GLU A 68 6.83 21.77 24.46
CA GLU A 68 7.02 23.09 23.81
C GLU A 68 7.39 24.23 24.78
N HIS A 69 6.94 24.15 26.03
CA HIS A 69 7.21 25.16 27.06
C HIS A 69 8.49 24.91 27.88
N LEU A 70 9.25 23.85 27.59
CA LEU A 70 10.46 23.49 28.32
C LEU A 70 11.72 24.06 27.66
N PRO A 71 12.76 24.42 28.42
CA PRO A 71 14.04 24.88 27.86
C PRO A 71 14.77 23.87 26.97
N SER A 72 14.43 22.58 27.06
CA SER A 72 14.96 21.54 26.17
C SER A 72 14.34 21.56 24.77
N PHE A 73 13.23 22.27 24.58
CA PHE A 73 12.54 22.32 23.29
C PHE A 73 13.25 23.29 22.33
N PRO A 74 13.49 22.92 21.06
CA PRO A 74 14.32 23.72 20.16
C PRO A 74 13.90 25.17 19.92
N THR A 75 12.59 25.46 20.02
CA THR A 75 12.06 26.81 19.79
C THR A 75 11.90 27.63 21.07
N TYR A 76 12.13 27.05 22.25
CA TYR A 76 11.91 27.73 23.52
C TYR A 76 12.72 29.04 23.62
N PRO A 77 12.13 30.16 24.10
CA PRO A 77 10.79 30.28 24.71
C PRO A 77 9.63 30.47 23.73
N GLU A 78 9.91 30.52 22.43
CA GLU A 78 8.89 30.72 21.40
C GLU A 78 8.15 29.42 21.07
N ARG A 79 6.87 29.57 20.70
CA ARG A 79 6.07 28.46 20.18
C ARG A 79 6.49 28.11 18.76
N MET A 80 6.18 26.88 18.33
CA MET A 80 6.34 26.45 16.96
C MET A 80 5.57 27.37 16.01
N THR A 81 6.26 27.87 15.00
CA THR A 81 5.63 28.67 13.94
C THR A 81 4.68 27.80 13.10
N ALA A 82 3.67 28.41 12.50
CA ALA A 82 2.74 27.71 11.60
C ALA A 82 3.48 26.99 10.44
N LYS A 83 4.58 27.56 9.97
CA LYS A 83 5.44 26.94 8.96
C LYS A 83 6.08 25.65 9.48
N GLN A 84 6.72 25.67 10.65
CA GLN A 84 7.33 24.48 11.25
C GLN A 84 6.32 23.35 11.50
N ILE A 85 5.10 23.70 11.90
CA ILE A 85 4.01 22.72 12.06
C ILE A 85 3.63 22.12 10.70
N SER A 86 3.45 22.95 9.67
CA SER A 86 3.11 22.52 8.30
C SER A 86 4.21 21.69 7.63
N ASP A 87 5.48 21.95 7.99
CA ASP A 87 6.66 21.21 7.54
C ASP A 87 6.84 19.88 8.30
N GLY A 88 6.00 19.58 9.30
CA GLY A 88 6.04 18.32 10.04
C GLY A 88 7.09 18.27 11.16
N MET A 89 7.57 19.41 11.65
CA MET A 89 8.68 19.49 12.62
C MET A 89 8.31 19.05 14.04
N ALA A 90 7.04 18.77 14.32
CA ALA A 90 6.57 18.38 15.66
C ALA A 90 7.30 17.12 16.18
N MET A 91 7.43 16.09 15.34
CA MET A 91 8.10 14.84 15.73
C MET A 91 9.62 15.02 15.95
N PRO A 92 10.37 15.64 15.03
CA PRO A 92 11.78 15.95 15.28
C PRO A 92 12.01 16.80 16.55
N PHE A 93 11.18 17.82 16.79
CA PHE A 93 11.33 18.70 17.95
C PHE A 93 11.02 18.00 19.27
N ALA A 94 9.95 17.20 19.30
CA ALA A 94 9.65 16.36 20.46
C ALA A 94 10.75 15.33 20.75
N ALA A 95 11.31 14.69 19.70
CA ALA A 95 12.41 13.75 19.85
C ALA A 95 13.66 14.43 20.42
N MET A 96 14.00 15.64 19.95
CA MET A 96 15.11 16.43 20.50
C MET A 96 14.87 16.81 21.96
N ALA A 97 13.67 17.26 22.30
CA ALA A 97 13.35 17.70 23.66
C ALA A 97 13.39 16.55 24.69
N LEU A 98 13.09 15.31 24.27
CA LEU A 98 13.03 14.13 25.13
C LEU A 98 14.32 13.30 25.13
N MET A 99 14.95 13.13 23.98
CA MET A 99 16.06 12.19 23.76
C MET A 99 17.38 12.88 23.34
N GLY A 100 17.39 14.21 23.29
CA GLY A 100 18.52 15.00 22.81
C GLY A 100 18.86 14.73 21.33
N ASP A 101 20.11 14.99 20.96
CA ASP A 101 20.59 14.84 19.58
C ASP A 101 20.43 13.41 19.04
N GLY A 102 20.53 12.40 19.91
CA GLY A 102 20.31 11.00 19.54
C GLY A 102 18.89 10.75 19.02
N GLY A 103 17.88 11.42 19.59
CA GLY A 103 16.50 11.38 19.08
C GLY A 103 16.38 11.97 17.69
N ALA A 104 17.02 13.11 17.45
CA ALA A 104 17.03 13.76 16.13
C ALA A 104 17.63 12.85 15.05
N VAL A 105 18.77 12.22 15.37
CA VAL A 105 19.45 11.28 14.47
C VAL A 105 18.57 10.06 14.19
N ALA A 106 17.90 9.51 15.20
CA ALA A 106 16.99 8.39 15.03
C ALA A 106 15.81 8.73 14.09
N ILE A 107 15.20 9.92 14.26
CA ILE A 107 14.12 10.39 13.38
C ILE A 107 14.65 10.60 11.95
N LEU A 108 15.83 11.20 11.79
CA LEU A 108 16.45 11.41 10.47
C LEU A 108 16.71 10.08 9.75
N LEU A 109 17.29 9.10 10.45
CA LEU A 109 17.53 7.77 9.89
C LEU A 109 16.23 7.05 9.54
N MET A 110 15.22 7.11 10.40
CA MET A 110 13.90 6.54 10.14
C MET A 110 13.28 7.14 8.86
N VAL A 111 13.26 8.47 8.73
CA VAL A 111 12.72 9.16 7.55
C VAL A 111 13.51 8.80 6.30
N LEU A 112 14.85 8.77 6.38
CA LEU A 112 15.70 8.39 5.25
C LEU A 112 15.39 6.96 4.78
N MET A 113 15.29 6.00 5.70
CA MET A 113 14.97 4.61 5.37
C MET A 113 13.55 4.48 4.80
N ALA A 114 12.57 5.19 5.37
CA ALA A 114 11.19 5.18 4.89
C ALA A 114 11.09 5.72 3.46
N VAL A 115 11.69 6.88 3.18
CA VAL A 115 11.69 7.50 1.84
C VAL A 115 12.44 6.64 0.83
N THR A 116 13.59 6.07 1.21
CA THR A 116 14.38 5.20 0.32
C THR A 116 13.62 3.91 -0.03
N SER A 117 12.93 3.31 0.95
CA SER A 117 12.12 2.11 0.75
C SER A 117 10.91 2.36 -0.17
N ALA A 118 10.20 3.47 0.05
CA ALA A 118 9.09 3.89 -0.81
C ALA A 118 9.57 4.18 -2.23
N MET A 119 10.64 4.97 -2.39
CA MET A 119 11.18 5.31 -3.69
C MET A 119 11.62 4.07 -4.49
N SER A 120 12.28 3.11 -3.83
CA SER A 120 12.68 1.85 -4.47
C SER A 120 11.47 1.07 -5.02
N SER A 121 10.41 0.94 -4.22
CA SER A 121 9.19 0.22 -4.60
C SER A 121 8.47 0.91 -5.77
N GLU A 122 8.30 2.24 -5.72
CA GLU A 122 7.66 3.03 -6.78
C GLU A 122 8.44 3.01 -8.09
N THR A 123 9.76 3.06 -8.02
CA THR A 123 10.62 3.07 -9.22
C THR A 123 10.52 1.73 -9.95
N VAL A 124 10.52 0.62 -9.20
CA VAL A 124 10.28 -0.73 -9.76
C VAL A 124 8.87 -0.82 -10.35
N ALA A 125 7.87 -0.30 -9.65
CA ALA A 125 6.50 -0.34 -10.11
C ALA A 125 6.31 0.42 -11.43
N THR A 126 6.84 1.63 -11.50
CA THR A 126 6.83 2.47 -12.71
C THR A 126 7.58 1.80 -13.87
N ALA A 127 8.75 1.21 -13.61
CA ALA A 127 9.52 0.52 -14.64
C ALA A 127 8.77 -0.70 -15.19
N ALA A 128 8.09 -1.46 -14.33
CA ALA A 128 7.24 -2.56 -14.74
C ALA A 128 6.08 -2.05 -15.62
N LEU A 129 5.31 -1.06 -15.15
CA LEU A 129 4.20 -0.47 -15.91
C LEU A 129 4.62 -0.01 -17.31
N VAL A 130 5.72 0.72 -17.43
CA VAL A 130 6.19 1.20 -18.75
C VAL A 130 6.61 0.02 -19.64
N THR A 131 7.29 -0.99 -19.10
CA THR A 131 7.78 -2.09 -19.92
C THR A 131 6.68 -3.08 -20.32
N THR A 132 5.77 -3.42 -19.43
CA THR A 132 4.67 -4.36 -19.70
C THR A 132 3.51 -3.67 -20.40
N ASP A 133 3.05 -2.54 -19.88
CA ASP A 133 1.76 -2.00 -20.29
C ASP A 133 1.89 -1.07 -21.49
N ILE A 134 3.04 -0.41 -21.65
CA ILE A 134 3.30 0.48 -22.79
C ILE A 134 4.13 -0.25 -23.85
N CYS A 135 5.33 -0.72 -23.49
CA CYS A 135 6.26 -1.26 -24.47
C CYS A 135 5.78 -2.57 -25.08
N LYS A 136 5.41 -3.58 -24.27
CA LYS A 136 4.90 -4.85 -24.83
C LYS A 136 3.53 -4.66 -25.49
N THR A 137 2.58 -3.98 -24.85
CA THR A 137 1.21 -3.89 -25.40
C THR A 137 1.13 -3.07 -26.68
N TYR A 138 1.80 -1.91 -26.77
CA TYR A 138 1.57 -0.95 -27.85
C TYR A 138 2.76 -0.73 -28.77
N MET A 139 4.01 -0.82 -28.29
CA MET A 139 5.18 -0.44 -29.09
C MET A 139 5.88 -1.62 -29.77
N SER A 140 6.06 -2.73 -29.07
CA SER A 140 6.81 -3.90 -29.54
C SER A 140 6.34 -5.16 -28.80
N PRO A 141 5.23 -5.79 -29.24
CA PRO A 141 4.68 -7.01 -28.63
C PRO A 141 5.65 -8.19 -28.57
N GLU A 142 6.53 -8.30 -29.58
CA GLU A 142 7.56 -9.34 -29.66
C GLU A 142 8.95 -8.86 -29.21
N ALA A 143 9.04 -7.82 -28.38
CA ALA A 143 10.33 -7.29 -27.94
C ALA A 143 11.17 -8.34 -27.22
N GLU A 144 12.38 -8.59 -27.73
CA GLU A 144 13.37 -9.45 -27.09
C GLU A 144 13.63 -9.01 -25.64
N ARG A 145 13.71 -9.97 -24.71
CA ARG A 145 13.92 -9.74 -23.27
C ARG A 145 15.08 -8.77 -22.97
N ARG A 146 16.16 -8.79 -23.74
CA ARG A 146 17.31 -7.88 -23.59
C ARG A 146 16.94 -6.41 -23.81
N ARG A 147 16.05 -6.13 -24.77
CA ARG A 147 15.56 -4.77 -25.04
C ARG A 147 14.68 -4.27 -23.90
N LEU A 148 13.79 -5.13 -23.37
CA LEU A 148 12.92 -4.78 -22.24
C LEU A 148 13.72 -4.42 -20.98
N VAL A 149 14.77 -5.19 -20.66
CA VAL A 149 15.67 -4.87 -19.53
C VAL A 149 16.38 -3.53 -19.74
N ARG A 150 16.80 -3.21 -20.97
CA ARG A 150 17.42 -1.91 -21.27
C ARG A 150 16.44 -0.75 -21.08
N VAL A 151 15.21 -0.91 -21.56
CA VAL A 151 14.14 0.09 -21.37
C VAL A 151 13.83 0.27 -19.89
N SER A 152 13.66 -0.81 -19.14
CA SER A 152 13.46 -0.77 -17.68
C SER A 152 14.55 0.06 -16.99
N ARG A 153 15.83 -0.17 -17.31
CA ARG A 153 16.95 0.61 -16.74
C ARG A 153 16.91 2.09 -17.09
N MET A 154 16.50 2.45 -18.32
CA MET A 154 16.33 3.85 -18.70
C MET A 154 15.16 4.50 -17.94
N VAL A 155 14.05 3.78 -17.76
CA VAL A 155 12.89 4.27 -17.00
C VAL A 155 13.25 4.50 -15.54
N LEU A 156 14.01 3.60 -14.90
CA LEU A 156 14.48 3.77 -13.51
C LEU A 156 15.20 5.12 -13.32
N VAL A 157 16.15 5.45 -14.21
CA VAL A 157 16.92 6.71 -14.14
C VAL A 157 16.04 7.92 -14.48
N ALA A 158 15.24 7.83 -15.53
CA ALA A 158 14.37 8.93 -15.96
C ALA A 158 13.32 9.28 -14.89
N PHE A 159 12.70 8.27 -14.28
CA PHE A 159 11.73 8.45 -13.20
C PHE A 159 12.38 9.08 -11.97
N GLY A 160 13.55 8.58 -11.55
CA GLY A 160 14.29 9.15 -10.42
C GLY A 160 14.64 10.64 -10.62
N LEU A 161 15.09 11.02 -11.82
CA LEU A 161 15.35 12.42 -12.16
C LEU A 161 14.07 13.26 -12.17
N LEU A 162 12.99 12.75 -12.78
CA LEU A 162 11.72 13.45 -12.87
C LEU A 162 11.12 13.73 -11.48
N VAL A 163 11.08 12.71 -10.61
CA VAL A 163 10.55 12.87 -9.24
C VAL A 163 11.43 13.82 -8.43
N SER A 164 12.75 13.76 -8.58
CA SER A 164 13.67 14.68 -7.91
C SER A 164 13.44 16.14 -8.37
N CYS A 165 13.31 16.37 -9.67
CA CYS A 165 12.99 17.68 -10.23
C CYS A 165 11.63 18.21 -9.75
N MET A 166 10.60 17.35 -9.71
CA MET A 166 9.28 17.70 -9.20
C MET A 166 9.31 18.04 -7.71
N ALA A 167 10.05 17.27 -6.90
CA ALA A 167 10.19 17.52 -5.47
C ALA A 167 10.85 18.89 -5.20
N VAL A 168 11.92 19.23 -5.93
CA VAL A 168 12.55 20.56 -5.84
C VAL A 168 11.59 21.65 -6.31
N GLY A 169 10.86 21.42 -7.40
CA GLY A 169 9.86 22.36 -7.92
C GLY A 169 8.75 22.66 -6.93
N PHE A 170 8.18 21.63 -6.28
CA PHE A 170 7.15 21.82 -5.26
C PHE A 170 7.68 22.52 -4.01
N ASN A 171 8.89 22.17 -3.56
CA ASN A 171 9.52 22.84 -2.43
C ASN A 171 9.76 24.33 -2.72
N HIS A 172 10.25 24.66 -3.92
CA HIS A 172 10.48 26.05 -4.32
C HIS A 172 9.19 26.85 -4.53
N ALA A 173 8.12 26.20 -5.01
CA ALA A 173 6.80 26.80 -5.15
C ALA A 173 6.07 27.03 -3.81
N GLY A 174 6.61 26.54 -2.69
CA GLY A 174 6.05 26.75 -1.35
C GLY A 174 5.00 25.72 -0.93
N PHE A 175 4.92 24.57 -1.60
CA PHE A 175 4.07 23.46 -1.15
C PHE A 175 4.70 22.78 0.07
N SER A 176 3.92 22.65 1.16
CA SER A 176 4.34 21.89 2.34
C SER A 176 4.03 20.40 2.20
N VAL A 177 4.67 19.58 3.02
CA VAL A 177 4.39 18.14 3.08
C VAL A 177 2.93 17.89 3.47
N ASN A 178 2.40 18.66 4.43
CA ASN A 178 1.00 18.55 4.83
C ASN A 178 0.03 18.89 3.69
N TYR A 179 0.35 19.88 2.85
CA TYR A 179 -0.46 20.20 1.67
C TYR A 179 -0.55 19.01 0.73
N LEU A 180 0.60 18.42 0.37
CA LEU A 180 0.66 17.32 -0.58
C LEU A 180 -0.11 16.10 -0.07
N ILE A 181 0.05 15.76 1.21
CA ILE A 181 -0.64 14.62 1.84
C ILE A 181 -2.16 14.85 1.87
N THR A 182 -2.62 16.06 2.16
CA THR A 182 -4.06 16.33 2.31
C THR A 182 -4.77 16.57 0.97
N ALA A 183 -4.05 16.99 -0.07
CA ALA A 183 -4.62 17.25 -1.39
C ALA A 183 -4.54 16.06 -2.38
N ILE A 184 -3.73 15.03 -2.08
CA ILE A 184 -3.50 13.91 -3.02
C ILE A 184 -4.79 13.19 -3.43
N GLY A 185 -5.74 13.06 -2.51
CA GLY A 185 -6.97 12.31 -2.76
C GLY A 185 -7.88 12.96 -3.79
N ILE A 186 -7.83 14.29 -3.93
CA ILE A 186 -8.57 15.07 -4.92
C ILE A 186 -8.31 14.52 -6.33
N PHE A 187 -7.07 14.15 -6.63
CA PHE A 187 -6.66 13.72 -7.97
C PHE A 187 -6.84 12.22 -8.21
N VAL A 188 -6.66 11.41 -7.16
CA VAL A 188 -6.42 9.96 -7.29
C VAL A 188 -7.62 9.10 -6.88
N HIS A 189 -8.47 9.56 -5.96
CA HIS A 189 -9.54 8.72 -5.37
C HIS A 189 -10.61 8.31 -6.36
N SER A 190 -10.78 9.09 -7.41
CA SER A 190 -11.75 8.85 -8.46
C SER A 190 -11.62 7.46 -9.13
N ALA A 191 -10.42 6.87 -9.09
CA ALA A 191 -10.13 5.57 -9.71
C ALA A 191 -10.49 4.36 -8.82
N ILE A 192 -10.72 4.56 -7.51
CA ILE A 192 -10.87 3.46 -6.55
C ILE A 192 -12.09 2.59 -6.86
N ILE A 193 -13.28 3.20 -6.96
CA ILE A 193 -14.51 2.44 -7.19
C ILE A 193 -14.49 1.77 -8.57
N PRO A 194 -14.12 2.46 -9.67
CA PRO A 194 -13.98 1.82 -10.97
C PRO A 194 -13.02 0.64 -10.93
N MET A 195 -11.85 0.77 -10.28
CA MET A 195 -10.87 -0.31 -10.17
C MET A 195 -11.39 -1.51 -9.36
N ALA A 196 -12.05 -1.27 -8.23
CA ALA A 196 -12.65 -2.33 -7.43
C ALA A 196 -13.76 -3.07 -8.21
N CYS A 197 -14.60 -2.32 -8.93
CA CYS A 197 -15.60 -2.89 -9.82
C CYS A 197 -14.96 -3.74 -10.94
N THR A 198 -13.74 -3.40 -11.41
CA THR A 198 -13.10 -4.14 -12.51
C THR A 198 -12.76 -5.55 -12.10
N VAL A 199 -12.65 -5.86 -10.80
CA VAL A 199 -12.37 -7.22 -10.31
C VAL A 199 -13.64 -7.91 -9.79
N LEU A 200 -14.61 -7.15 -9.28
CA LEU A 200 -15.76 -7.68 -8.56
C LEU A 200 -17.06 -7.66 -9.38
N TRP A 201 -17.18 -6.78 -10.38
CA TRP A 201 -18.41 -6.53 -11.12
C TRP A 201 -18.29 -6.94 -12.58
N ARG A 202 -18.76 -8.15 -12.89
CA ARG A 202 -18.76 -8.73 -14.25
C ARG A 202 -19.37 -7.84 -15.33
N LYS A 203 -20.34 -6.98 -14.97
CA LYS A 203 -21.09 -6.16 -15.92
C LYS A 203 -20.52 -4.76 -16.12
N GLN A 204 -19.45 -4.38 -15.41
CA GLN A 204 -18.90 -3.04 -15.50
C GLN A 204 -18.55 -2.69 -16.94
N SER A 205 -19.00 -1.51 -17.35
CA SER A 205 -18.80 -1.04 -18.72
C SER A 205 -17.42 -0.44 -18.91
N LEU A 206 -16.84 -0.58 -20.10
CA LEU A 206 -15.62 0.13 -20.50
C LEU A 206 -15.78 1.65 -20.32
N LEU A 207 -16.98 2.15 -20.62
CA LEU A 207 -17.31 3.57 -20.47
C LEU A 207 -17.22 4.00 -18.99
N ALA A 208 -17.72 3.18 -18.05
CA ALA A 208 -17.61 3.47 -16.62
C ALA A 208 -16.16 3.47 -16.14
N VAL A 209 -15.33 2.53 -16.61
CA VAL A 209 -13.90 2.45 -16.24
C VAL A 209 -13.13 3.71 -16.67
N VAL A 210 -13.42 4.24 -17.86
CA VAL A 210 -12.66 5.37 -18.42
C VAL A 210 -13.24 6.72 -18.00
N VAL A 211 -14.55 6.90 -18.11
CA VAL A 211 -15.20 8.21 -17.96
C VAL A 211 -15.43 8.56 -16.49
N ALA A 212 -15.77 7.60 -15.62
CA ALA A 212 -16.08 7.88 -14.22
C ALA A 212 -14.90 8.47 -13.44
N PRO A 213 -13.65 7.95 -13.54
CA PRO A 213 -12.51 8.56 -12.88
C PRO A 213 -12.26 9.99 -13.37
N ILE A 214 -12.27 10.21 -14.69
CA ILE A 214 -11.94 11.52 -15.29
C ILE A 214 -12.95 12.57 -14.87
N LEU A 215 -14.26 12.30 -15.02
CA LEU A 215 -15.30 13.25 -14.64
C LEU A 215 -15.30 13.53 -13.14
N SER A 216 -15.05 12.51 -12.31
CA SER A 216 -15.00 12.68 -10.85
C SER A 216 -13.78 13.49 -10.43
N SER A 217 -12.59 13.26 -11.02
CA SER A 217 -11.40 14.08 -10.74
C SER A 217 -11.60 15.53 -11.20
N LEU A 218 -12.20 15.77 -12.37
CA LEU A 218 -12.51 17.13 -12.82
C LEU A 218 -13.51 17.82 -11.90
N ALA A 219 -14.56 17.12 -11.48
CA ALA A 219 -15.54 17.63 -10.51
C ALA A 219 -14.89 17.90 -9.15
N ALA A 220 -13.96 17.05 -8.70
CA ALA A 220 -13.21 17.22 -7.47
C ALA A 220 -12.31 18.46 -7.50
N VAL A 221 -11.55 18.65 -8.58
CA VAL A 221 -10.71 19.85 -8.76
C VAL A 221 -11.59 21.09 -8.86
N ALA A 222 -12.70 21.04 -9.60
CA ALA A 222 -13.64 22.15 -9.66
C ALA A 222 -14.22 22.47 -8.28
N ALA A 223 -14.68 21.48 -7.52
CA ALA A 223 -15.20 21.68 -6.17
C ALA A 223 -14.14 22.26 -5.22
N TRP A 224 -12.91 21.76 -5.30
CA TRP A 224 -11.79 22.24 -4.50
C TRP A 224 -11.47 23.72 -4.76
N LEU A 225 -11.25 24.08 -6.02
CA LEU A 225 -10.91 25.46 -6.40
C LEU A 225 -12.08 26.42 -6.21
N THR A 226 -13.31 25.98 -6.52
CA THR A 226 -14.51 26.80 -6.31
C THR A 226 -14.70 27.08 -4.83
N THR A 227 -14.57 26.07 -3.96
CA THR A 227 -14.72 26.25 -2.51
C THR A 227 -13.64 27.18 -1.95
N ALA A 228 -12.39 27.07 -2.44
CA ALA A 228 -11.33 28.00 -2.04
C ALA A 228 -11.68 29.44 -2.43
N TYR A 229 -12.17 29.65 -3.66
CA TYR A 229 -12.58 30.97 -4.13
C TYR A 229 -13.80 31.53 -3.38
N THR A 230 -14.84 30.72 -3.13
CA THR A 230 -16.07 31.20 -2.49
C THR A 230 -15.90 31.48 -1.00
N HIS A 231 -15.02 30.76 -0.31
CA HIS A 231 -14.78 30.96 1.12
C HIS A 231 -13.70 32.00 1.40
N GLU A 232 -12.62 32.02 0.61
CA GLU A 232 -11.44 32.83 0.90
C GLU A 232 -11.19 33.97 -0.11
N GLY A 233 -12.02 34.07 -1.16
CA GLY A 233 -11.99 35.15 -2.16
C GLY A 233 -10.91 35.03 -3.24
N GLU A 234 -9.88 34.22 -3.03
CA GLU A 234 -8.78 34.00 -3.98
C GLU A 234 -8.28 32.55 -3.97
N VAL A 235 -7.79 32.08 -5.13
CA VAL A 235 -7.19 30.74 -5.26
C VAL A 235 -5.68 30.86 -5.06
N THR A 236 -5.21 30.55 -3.86
CA THR A 236 -3.80 30.52 -3.48
C THR A 236 -3.45 29.19 -2.80
N ILE A 237 -2.17 28.83 -2.71
CA ILE A 237 -1.71 27.61 -2.01
C ILE A 237 -2.22 27.60 -0.55
N THR A 238 -2.23 28.75 0.11
CA THR A 238 -2.74 28.88 1.47
C THR A 238 -4.23 28.57 1.53
N ASN A 239 -5.01 29.16 0.64
CA ASN A 239 -6.47 29.03 0.65
C ASN A 239 -6.93 27.63 0.20
N THR A 240 -6.26 27.00 -0.76
CA THR A 240 -6.59 25.64 -1.19
C THR A 240 -6.23 24.58 -0.15
N SER A 241 -5.41 24.93 0.83
CA SER A 241 -5.02 24.07 1.96
C SER A 241 -5.91 24.20 3.20
N THR A 242 -6.92 25.08 3.17
CA THR A 242 -7.86 25.21 4.28
C THR A 242 -8.81 24.01 4.31
N VAL A 243 -9.50 23.87 5.45
CA VAL A 243 -10.29 22.69 5.77
C VAL A 243 -11.41 22.44 4.75
N TYR A 244 -12.20 23.48 4.42
CA TYR A 244 -13.37 23.32 3.56
C TYR A 244 -13.03 22.94 2.11
N PRO A 245 -12.08 23.62 1.42
CA PRO A 245 -11.65 23.21 0.10
C PRO A 245 -11.13 21.78 0.06
N LEU A 246 -10.28 21.38 1.01
CA LEU A 246 -9.74 20.03 1.07
C LEU A 246 -10.84 18.98 1.25
N ILE A 247 -11.84 19.23 2.11
CA ILE A 247 -12.99 18.33 2.24
C ILE A 247 -13.77 18.27 0.93
N ALA A 248 -14.10 19.41 0.33
CA ALA A 248 -14.89 19.47 -0.89
C ALA A 248 -14.22 18.68 -2.02
N GLY A 249 -12.93 18.89 -2.26
CA GLY A 249 -12.19 18.17 -3.29
C GLY A 249 -12.11 16.67 -3.02
N ASN A 250 -11.64 16.28 -1.83
CA ASN A 250 -11.41 14.88 -1.50
C ASN A 250 -12.73 14.08 -1.45
N MET A 251 -13.78 14.62 -0.84
CA MET A 251 -15.09 13.96 -0.78
C MET A 251 -15.75 13.86 -2.15
N MET A 252 -15.62 14.88 -3.00
CA MET A 252 -16.13 14.79 -4.38
C MET A 252 -15.39 13.74 -5.21
N SER A 253 -14.06 13.61 -5.02
CA SER A 253 -13.26 12.59 -5.70
C SER A 253 -13.62 11.17 -5.24
N LEU A 254 -13.84 10.98 -3.94
CA LEU A 254 -14.21 9.68 -3.36
C LEU A 254 -15.66 9.27 -3.68
N CYS A 255 -16.60 10.20 -3.56
CA CYS A 255 -18.04 9.91 -3.71
C CYS A 255 -18.53 9.97 -5.16
N GLY A 256 -17.90 10.79 -6.03
CA GLY A 256 -18.28 10.92 -7.44
C GLY A 256 -18.37 9.57 -8.18
N PRO A 257 -17.35 8.70 -8.08
CA PRO A 257 -17.36 7.40 -8.74
C PRO A 257 -18.35 6.40 -8.13
N ILE A 258 -18.77 6.57 -6.87
CA ILE A 258 -19.83 5.74 -6.26
C ILE A 258 -21.14 5.91 -7.03
N VAL A 259 -21.39 7.11 -7.56
CA VAL A 259 -22.59 7.43 -8.34
C VAL A 259 -22.36 7.16 -9.84
N LEU A 260 -21.25 7.66 -10.39
CA LEU A 260 -21.00 7.58 -11.83
C LEU A 260 -20.71 6.16 -12.32
N THR A 261 -19.98 5.34 -11.55
CA THR A 261 -19.62 3.97 -12.00
C THR A 261 -20.88 3.10 -12.19
N PRO A 262 -21.82 3.03 -11.23
CA PRO A 262 -23.05 2.29 -11.44
C PRO A 262 -23.93 2.88 -12.53
N LEU A 263 -24.10 4.21 -12.56
CA LEU A 263 -24.94 4.88 -13.56
C LEU A 263 -24.50 4.53 -14.99
N LEU A 264 -23.21 4.71 -15.29
CA LEU A 264 -22.64 4.44 -16.61
C LEU A 264 -22.67 2.95 -16.95
N THR A 265 -22.47 2.09 -15.95
CA THR A 265 -22.56 0.64 -16.10
C THR A 265 -23.99 0.17 -16.42
N TYR A 266 -25.02 0.73 -15.77
CA TYR A 266 -26.41 0.36 -16.06
C TYR A 266 -26.90 0.90 -17.42
N ILE A 267 -26.35 2.01 -17.91
CA ILE A 267 -26.66 2.54 -19.25
C ILE A 267 -26.13 1.62 -20.36
N LYS A 268 -24.90 1.11 -20.23
CA LYS A 268 -24.29 0.23 -21.22
C LYS A 268 -23.52 -0.92 -20.55
N PRO A 269 -24.22 -1.94 -20.02
CA PRO A 269 -23.55 -3.03 -19.32
C PRO A 269 -22.73 -3.88 -20.29
N ASP A 270 -21.51 -4.23 -19.88
CA ASP A 270 -20.70 -5.23 -20.58
C ASP A 270 -20.88 -6.61 -19.90
N ASN A 271 -20.17 -7.63 -20.37
CA ASN A 271 -20.22 -8.97 -19.77
C ASN A 271 -18.88 -9.67 -19.89
N PHE A 272 -17.97 -9.38 -18.96
CA PHE A 272 -16.62 -9.93 -18.98
C PHE A 272 -16.61 -11.43 -18.61
N ASP A 273 -15.74 -12.23 -19.25
CA ASP A 273 -15.49 -13.61 -18.87
C ASP A 273 -14.14 -13.74 -18.14
N TRP A 274 -14.22 -13.91 -16.81
CA TRP A 274 -13.05 -14.09 -15.94
C TRP A 274 -12.20 -15.33 -16.29
N LYS A 275 -12.74 -16.28 -17.06
CA LYS A 275 -11.97 -17.46 -17.49
C LYS A 275 -10.79 -17.10 -18.40
N ILE A 276 -10.88 -15.99 -19.13
CA ILE A 276 -9.78 -15.52 -20.00
C ILE A 276 -8.54 -15.21 -19.16
N LEU A 277 -8.70 -14.73 -17.92
CA LEU A 277 -7.56 -14.45 -17.03
C LEU A 277 -6.77 -15.71 -16.65
N LYS A 278 -7.41 -16.89 -16.66
CA LYS A 278 -6.72 -18.17 -16.41
C LYS A 278 -5.84 -18.61 -17.59
N GLN A 279 -6.04 -18.03 -18.77
CA GLN A 279 -5.29 -18.36 -19.97
C GLN A 279 -4.06 -17.45 -20.15
N LEU A 280 -3.94 -16.39 -19.34
CA LEU A 280 -2.80 -15.49 -19.36
C LEU A 280 -1.57 -16.19 -18.76
N LYS A 281 -0.69 -16.68 -19.62
CA LYS A 281 0.63 -17.16 -19.21
C LYS A 281 1.55 -15.95 -18.96
N THR A 282 2.07 -15.83 -17.75
CA THR A 282 3.15 -14.87 -17.49
C THR A 282 4.44 -15.38 -18.13
N ASP A 283 5.30 -14.48 -18.63
CA ASP A 283 6.64 -14.85 -19.14
C ASP A 283 7.42 -15.73 -18.15
N ARG A 284 7.18 -15.53 -16.84
CA ARG A 284 7.79 -16.31 -15.77
C ARG A 284 7.20 -17.72 -15.69
N GLY A 285 5.86 -17.86 -15.74
CA GLY A 285 5.21 -19.17 -15.79
C GLY A 285 5.55 -19.95 -17.06
N ALA A 286 5.68 -19.26 -18.21
CA ALA A 286 6.15 -19.88 -19.45
C ALA A 286 7.59 -20.38 -19.33
N LEU A 287 8.49 -19.63 -18.69
CA LEU A 287 9.87 -20.06 -18.42
C LEU A 287 9.94 -21.20 -17.40
N GLU A 288 9.14 -21.17 -16.34
CA GLU A 288 9.08 -22.24 -15.33
C GLU A 288 8.53 -23.54 -15.96
N GLU A 289 7.52 -23.45 -16.84
CA GLU A 289 7.04 -24.59 -17.65
C GLU A 289 8.07 -25.07 -18.68
N GLU A 290 8.78 -24.17 -19.37
CA GLU A 290 9.86 -24.53 -20.30
C GLU A 290 11.02 -25.22 -19.57
N MET A 291 11.40 -24.73 -18.39
CA MET A 291 12.41 -25.36 -17.54
C MET A 291 11.93 -26.73 -17.02
N ALA A 292 10.68 -26.85 -16.58
CA ALA A 292 10.10 -28.13 -16.16
C ALA A 292 9.99 -29.13 -17.32
N ALA A 293 9.62 -28.67 -18.52
CA ALA A 293 9.58 -29.48 -19.72
C ALA A 293 10.99 -29.92 -20.17
N ALA A 294 11.99 -29.04 -20.02
CA ALA A 294 13.40 -29.36 -20.29
C ALA A 294 13.94 -30.39 -19.28
N GLU A 295 13.61 -30.27 -17.98
CA GLU A 295 13.95 -31.26 -16.96
C GLU A 295 13.32 -32.64 -17.26
N LEU A 296 12.07 -32.67 -17.76
CA LEU A 296 11.40 -33.90 -18.17
C LEU A 296 12.06 -34.56 -19.40
N GLN A 297 12.51 -33.77 -20.38
CA GLN A 297 13.25 -34.28 -21.55
C GLN A 297 14.64 -34.80 -21.17
N GLN A 298 15.29 -34.20 -20.17
CA GLN A 298 16.61 -34.61 -19.69
C GLN A 298 16.58 -35.96 -18.93
N TYR A 299 15.38 -36.44 -18.56
CA TYR A 299 15.15 -37.70 -17.84
C TYR A 299 14.55 -38.84 -18.70
N GLU A 300 14.64 -38.78 -20.04
CA GLU A 300 14.17 -39.85 -20.96
C GLU A 300 15.04 -41.14 -20.93
N GLY A 301 15.71 -41.44 -19.81
CA GLY A 301 16.52 -42.64 -19.62
C GLY A 301 15.99 -43.68 -18.63
N GLY A 302 14.89 -43.43 -17.90
CA GLY A 302 14.48 -44.38 -16.86
C GLY A 302 13.12 -44.17 -16.22
N ARG A 303 12.23 -45.14 -16.51
CA ARG A 303 10.87 -45.37 -15.99
C ARG A 303 9.78 -44.40 -16.50
N PRO A 304 8.60 -44.91 -16.90
CA PRO A 304 7.44 -44.07 -17.20
C PRO A 304 6.98 -43.41 -15.89
N GLY A 305 7.52 -42.23 -15.60
CA GLY A 305 6.95 -41.30 -14.64
C GLY A 305 5.62 -40.84 -15.20
N THR A 306 4.58 -40.95 -14.39
CA THR A 306 3.21 -40.50 -14.67
C THR A 306 3.22 -39.14 -15.35
N ALA A 307 2.88 -39.09 -16.65
CA ALA A 307 2.18 -37.91 -17.16
C ALA A 307 1.04 -37.64 -16.19
N GLY A 308 1.03 -36.47 -15.56
CA GLY A 308 0.00 -36.10 -14.57
C GLY A 308 -1.37 -36.47 -15.11
N ASP A 309 -2.15 -37.21 -14.32
CA ASP A 309 -3.52 -37.56 -14.69
C ASP A 309 -4.27 -36.23 -14.93
N PRO A 310 -4.77 -35.96 -16.15
CA PRO A 310 -5.51 -34.74 -16.44
C PRO A 310 -6.71 -34.54 -15.51
N HIS A 311 -7.24 -35.63 -14.94
CA HIS A 311 -8.27 -35.56 -13.91
C HIS A 311 -7.76 -35.07 -12.55
N ALA A 312 -6.54 -35.44 -12.14
CA ALA A 312 -5.93 -34.99 -10.90
C ALA A 312 -5.56 -33.49 -10.96
N ASP A 313 -5.06 -33.02 -12.10
CA ASP A 313 -4.75 -31.60 -12.31
C ASP A 313 -6.03 -30.74 -12.34
N ALA A 314 -7.08 -31.22 -13.00
CA ALA A 314 -8.38 -30.55 -13.02
C ALA A 314 -9.04 -30.53 -11.62
N GLU A 315 -8.93 -31.60 -10.84
CA GLU A 315 -9.43 -31.64 -9.46
C GLU A 315 -8.64 -30.71 -8.53
N HIS A 316 -7.31 -30.65 -8.68
CA HIS A 316 -6.44 -29.73 -7.95
C HIS A 316 -6.81 -28.27 -8.24
N ASP A 317 -7.02 -27.90 -9.50
CA ASP A 317 -7.44 -26.56 -9.92
C ASP A 317 -8.79 -26.17 -9.35
N VAL A 318 -9.76 -27.10 -9.33
CA VAL A 318 -11.09 -26.86 -8.73
C VAL A 318 -10.97 -26.65 -7.22
N GLN A 319 -10.11 -27.40 -6.54
CA GLN A 319 -9.88 -27.23 -5.10
C GLN A 319 -9.19 -25.90 -4.77
N LEU A 320 -8.19 -25.52 -5.58
CA LEU A 320 -7.50 -24.25 -5.44
C LEU A 320 -8.47 -23.08 -5.65
N ASP A 321 -9.30 -23.12 -6.70
CA ASP A 321 -10.34 -22.12 -6.97
C ASP A 321 -11.29 -21.92 -5.78
N LYS A 322 -11.71 -23.02 -5.14
CA LYS A 322 -12.58 -22.96 -3.95
C LYS A 322 -11.88 -22.27 -2.79
N LYS A 323 -10.61 -22.59 -2.54
CA LYS A 323 -9.81 -21.96 -1.47
C LYS A 323 -9.61 -20.47 -1.73
N LEU A 324 -9.28 -20.08 -2.97
CA LEU A 324 -9.08 -18.69 -3.36
C LEU A 324 -10.37 -17.87 -3.25
N LYS A 325 -11.52 -18.42 -3.65
CA LYS A 325 -12.82 -17.75 -3.47
C LYS A 325 -13.17 -17.55 -2.01
N ALA A 326 -12.97 -18.58 -1.17
CA ALA A 326 -13.19 -18.46 0.26
C ALA A 326 -12.25 -17.44 0.92
N ALA A 327 -10.98 -17.40 0.49
CA ALA A 327 -10.01 -16.41 0.95
C ALA A 327 -10.42 -14.99 0.54
N ARG A 328 -10.83 -14.78 -0.71
CA ARG A 328 -11.38 -13.50 -1.20
C ARG A 328 -12.56 -13.03 -0.35
N ASP A 329 -13.54 -13.91 -0.11
CA ASP A 329 -14.75 -13.54 0.62
C ASP A 329 -14.43 -13.18 2.08
N ARG A 330 -13.53 -13.94 2.72
CA ARG A 330 -13.00 -13.60 4.05
C ARG A 330 -12.26 -12.27 4.05
N ALA A 331 -11.41 -12.02 3.04
CA ALA A 331 -10.68 -10.77 2.91
C ALA A 331 -11.63 -9.57 2.80
N ALA A 332 -12.68 -9.69 2.00
CA ALA A 332 -13.69 -8.65 1.83
C ALA A 332 -14.45 -8.37 3.13
N ILE A 333 -14.84 -9.42 3.86
CA ILE A 333 -15.51 -9.28 5.16
C ILE A 333 -14.58 -8.62 6.18
N ILE A 334 -13.34 -9.08 6.31
CA ILE A 334 -12.38 -8.51 7.26
C ILE A 334 -12.09 -7.05 6.91
N ALA A 335 -11.85 -6.74 5.64
CA ALA A 335 -11.62 -5.36 5.19
C ALA A 335 -12.81 -4.45 5.49
N ALA A 336 -14.05 -4.91 5.23
CA ALA A 336 -15.26 -4.16 5.56
C ALA A 336 -15.41 -3.94 7.07
N VAL A 337 -15.18 -4.98 7.89
CA VAL A 337 -15.25 -4.89 9.35
C VAL A 337 -14.17 -3.93 9.88
N LEU A 338 -12.92 -4.05 9.43
CA LEU A 338 -11.85 -3.14 9.85
C LEU A 338 -12.12 -1.70 9.43
N CYS A 339 -12.60 -1.48 8.20
CA CYS A 339 -13.01 -0.17 7.72
C CYS A 339 -14.10 0.44 8.62
N LEU A 340 -15.17 -0.31 8.91
CA LEU A 340 -16.23 0.14 9.81
C LEU A 340 -15.70 0.39 11.23
N CYS A 341 -14.84 -0.49 11.76
CA CYS A 341 -14.26 -0.35 13.09
C CYS A 341 -13.40 0.92 13.20
N PHE A 342 -12.47 1.14 12.28
CA PHE A 342 -11.52 2.25 12.35
C PHE A 342 -12.10 3.60 11.91
N LEU A 343 -13.08 3.62 11.00
CA LEU A 343 -13.65 4.88 10.50
C LEU A 343 -14.93 5.29 11.23
N ILE A 344 -15.69 4.33 11.76
CA ILE A 344 -17.02 4.57 12.33
C ILE A 344 -17.06 4.18 13.80
N SER A 345 -16.91 2.88 14.10
CA SER A 345 -17.21 2.34 15.44
C SER A 345 -16.25 2.81 16.53
N TRP A 346 -14.99 3.11 16.21
CA TRP A 346 -14.03 3.64 17.18
C TRP A 346 -14.10 5.18 17.25
N PRO A 347 -14.02 5.94 16.14
CA PRO A 347 -13.99 7.41 16.24
C PRO A 347 -15.31 8.02 16.72
N ILE A 348 -16.47 7.49 16.31
CA ILE A 348 -17.77 8.10 16.65
C ILE A 348 -18.04 8.08 18.16
N PRO A 349 -17.86 6.96 18.89
CA PRO A 349 -18.00 6.97 20.35
C PRO A 349 -16.93 7.80 21.08
N MET A 350 -15.75 8.00 20.50
CA MET A 350 -14.74 8.90 21.08
C MET A 350 -15.12 10.38 20.94
N TYR A 351 -15.80 10.72 19.83
CA TYR A 351 -16.20 12.08 19.50
C TYR A 351 -17.58 12.45 20.06
N GLY A 352 -18.60 11.63 19.77
CA GLY A 352 -20.02 11.91 19.95
C GLY A 352 -20.47 12.25 21.37
N PRO A 353 -20.03 11.53 22.43
CA PRO A 353 -20.39 11.83 23.82
C PRO A 353 -19.75 13.13 24.34
N GLY A 354 -18.76 13.68 23.63
CA GLY A 354 -17.99 14.82 24.09
C GLY A 354 -17.14 14.54 25.33
N TYR A 355 -16.86 13.28 25.63
CA TYR A 355 -16.11 12.87 26.81
C TYR A 355 -14.73 13.54 26.87
N ILE A 356 -14.43 14.19 27.99
CA ILE A 356 -13.09 14.72 28.29
C ILE A 356 -12.35 13.60 29.01
N PHE A 357 -11.18 13.22 28.51
CA PHE A 357 -10.44 12.09 29.05
C PHE A 357 -10.04 12.41 30.49
N SER A 358 -10.45 11.57 31.44
CA SER A 358 -9.90 11.61 32.79
C SER A 358 -8.42 11.21 32.75
N THR A 359 -7.67 11.57 33.79
CA THR A 359 -6.25 11.16 33.88
C THR A 359 -6.09 9.64 33.76
N GLY A 360 -6.92 8.87 34.46
CA GLY A 360 -6.89 7.41 34.39
C GLY A 360 -7.22 6.87 32.99
N PHE A 361 -8.27 7.38 32.35
CA PHE A 361 -8.63 6.98 30.98
C PHE A 361 -7.53 7.34 29.97
N PHE A 362 -6.91 8.51 30.11
CA PHE A 362 -5.78 8.90 29.27
C PHE A 362 -4.55 8.01 29.51
N THR A 363 -4.28 7.61 30.76
CA THR A 363 -3.22 6.63 31.07
C THR A 363 -3.50 5.30 30.37
N ASP A 364 -4.72 4.76 30.46
CA ASP A 364 -5.09 3.51 29.78
C ASP A 364 -4.98 3.64 28.25
N TRP A 365 -5.37 4.79 27.70
CA TRP A 365 -5.21 5.10 26.28
C TRP A 365 -3.74 5.03 25.84
N VAL A 366 -2.84 5.65 26.61
CA VAL A 366 -1.40 5.61 26.35
C VAL A 366 -0.86 4.18 26.47
N VAL A 367 -1.34 3.38 27.43
CA VAL A 367 -0.97 1.96 27.56
C VAL A 367 -1.37 1.18 26.30
N VAL A 368 -2.57 1.38 25.77
CA VAL A 368 -3.02 0.74 24.51
C VAL A 368 -2.13 1.15 23.34
N VAL A 369 -1.76 2.42 23.24
CA VAL A 369 -0.82 2.94 22.24
C VAL A 369 0.52 2.20 22.31
N PHE A 370 1.09 2.02 23.50
CA PHE A 370 2.34 1.27 23.68
C PHE A 370 2.22 -0.21 23.33
N ILE A 371 1.15 -0.89 23.77
CA ILE A 371 0.90 -2.30 23.43
C ILE A 371 0.86 -2.47 21.91
N TRP A 372 0.19 -1.58 21.20
CA TRP A 372 0.09 -1.63 19.74
C TRP A 372 1.46 -1.39 19.07
N ALA A 373 2.27 -0.47 19.62
CA ALA A 373 3.64 -0.23 19.17
C ALA A 373 4.50 -1.49 19.26
N PHE A 374 4.50 -2.15 20.43
CA PHE A 374 5.25 -3.39 20.65
C PHE A 374 4.74 -4.53 19.77
N PHE A 375 3.42 -4.69 19.66
CA PHE A 375 2.81 -5.66 18.74
C PHE A 375 3.35 -5.48 17.32
N SER A 376 3.33 -4.25 16.81
CA SER A 376 3.76 -3.97 15.43
C SER A 376 5.26 -4.14 15.26
N ALA A 377 6.07 -3.73 16.24
CA ALA A 377 7.51 -3.93 16.21
C ALA A 377 7.88 -5.41 16.20
N ILE A 378 7.20 -6.24 16.99
CA ILE A 378 7.41 -7.70 17.04
C ILE A 378 6.99 -8.35 15.73
N ILE A 379 5.83 -7.99 15.17
CA ILE A 379 5.36 -8.58 13.92
C ILE A 379 6.23 -8.13 12.73
N ILE A 380 6.48 -6.84 12.55
CA ILE A 380 7.24 -6.34 11.38
C ILE A 380 8.70 -6.79 11.44
N THR A 381 9.31 -6.82 12.62
CA THR A 381 10.75 -7.16 12.73
C THR A 381 10.96 -8.65 12.98
N GLY A 382 10.17 -9.26 13.85
CA GLY A 382 10.36 -10.63 14.31
C GLY A 382 9.76 -11.69 13.38
N LEU A 383 8.57 -11.46 12.83
CA LEU A 383 7.90 -12.47 12.00
C LEU A 383 8.69 -12.82 10.74
N PRO A 384 9.22 -11.86 9.94
CA PRO A 384 10.01 -12.19 8.77
C PRO A 384 11.28 -12.98 9.12
N ILE A 385 11.93 -12.67 10.25
CA ILE A 385 13.13 -13.39 10.73
C ILE A 385 12.76 -14.82 11.09
N PHE A 386 11.64 -15.02 11.78
CA PHE A 386 11.15 -16.34 12.16
C PHE A 386 10.78 -17.20 10.93
N GLU A 387 10.04 -16.64 9.98
CA GLU A 387 9.62 -17.32 8.76
C GLU A 387 10.82 -17.70 7.87
N SER A 388 11.80 -16.81 7.74
CA SER A 388 12.99 -17.03 6.90
C SER A 388 14.15 -17.72 7.64
N TRP A 389 13.97 -18.13 8.90
CA TRP A 389 15.04 -18.71 9.73
C TRP A 389 15.70 -19.93 9.08
N LYS A 390 14.90 -20.84 8.51
CA LYS A 390 15.41 -22.05 7.85
C LYS A 390 16.21 -21.71 6.59
N ASP A 391 15.74 -20.73 5.82
CA ASP A 391 16.42 -20.27 4.61
C ASP A 391 17.72 -19.55 4.92
N MET A 392 17.73 -18.70 5.95
CA MET A 392 18.95 -18.09 6.47
C MET A 392 19.96 -19.15 6.91
N LEU A 393 19.54 -20.17 7.67
CA LEU A 393 20.41 -21.27 8.08
C LEU A 393 20.97 -22.04 6.87
N ASN A 394 20.14 -22.31 5.86
CA ASN A 394 20.57 -22.97 4.64
C ASN A 394 21.58 -22.11 3.85
N PHE A 395 21.36 -20.80 3.78
CA PHE A 395 22.28 -19.84 3.18
C PHE A 395 23.62 -19.78 3.91
N PHE A 396 23.61 -19.73 5.25
CA PHE A 396 24.85 -19.76 6.03
C PHE A 396 25.58 -21.11 5.91
N ARG A 397 24.86 -22.23 5.84
CA ARG A 397 25.44 -23.55 5.57
C ARG A 397 26.06 -23.62 4.17
N TYR A 398 25.43 -22.99 3.19
CA TYR A 398 25.94 -22.86 1.83
C TYR A 398 27.24 -22.04 1.79
N LEU A 399 27.26 -20.86 2.43
CA LEU A 399 28.45 -20.02 2.53
C LEU A 399 29.60 -20.69 3.31
N SER A 400 29.28 -21.50 4.31
CA SER A 400 30.26 -22.18 5.16
C SER A 400 30.91 -23.40 4.49
N LYS A 401 30.22 -24.07 3.56
CA LYS A 401 30.79 -25.17 2.80
C LYS A 401 31.52 -24.66 1.56
N LYS A 402 32.86 -24.61 1.62
CA LYS A 402 33.76 -24.24 0.51
C LYS A 402 33.81 -25.24 -0.67
N LYS A 403 32.77 -26.07 -0.84
CA LYS A 403 32.59 -26.99 -1.97
C LYS A 403 31.12 -26.99 -2.32
N MET A 404 30.82 -26.66 -3.58
CA MET A 404 29.50 -26.91 -4.14
C MET A 404 29.13 -28.37 -3.84
N PRO A 405 28.00 -28.64 -3.18
CA PRO A 405 27.33 -29.90 -3.47
C PRO A 405 26.94 -29.82 -4.95
N ASP A 406 27.23 -30.86 -5.72
CA ASP A 406 26.69 -30.99 -7.07
C ASP A 406 25.20 -30.68 -6.97
N VAL A 407 24.78 -29.61 -7.66
CA VAL A 407 23.36 -29.31 -7.82
C VAL A 407 22.84 -30.47 -8.67
N VAL A 408 22.37 -31.51 -8.00
CA VAL A 408 21.51 -32.51 -8.63
C VAL A 408 20.19 -31.79 -8.87
N GLU A 409 20.11 -31.22 -10.07
CA GLU A 409 19.00 -30.48 -10.68
C GLU A 409 17.70 -31.30 -10.81
N GLY A 410 17.50 -32.36 -10.01
CA GLY A 410 16.38 -33.30 -10.16
C GLY A 410 15.64 -33.67 -8.87
N GLN A 411 16.04 -33.17 -7.70
CA GLN A 411 15.36 -33.53 -6.42
C GLN A 411 14.59 -32.38 -5.76
N ARG A 412 14.71 -31.14 -6.24
CA ARG A 412 13.97 -30.01 -5.66
C ARG A 412 12.49 -29.97 -6.09
N ALA A 413 12.12 -30.64 -7.18
CA ALA A 413 10.75 -30.72 -7.68
C ALA A 413 9.87 -31.77 -6.95
N GLN A 414 10.47 -32.84 -6.38
CA GLN A 414 9.71 -33.89 -5.70
C GLN A 414 9.37 -33.55 -4.24
N ASP A 415 10.22 -32.80 -3.53
CA ASP A 415 9.97 -32.49 -2.10
C ASP A 415 9.00 -31.30 -1.89
N LEU A 416 8.78 -30.47 -2.91
CA LEU A 416 7.82 -29.35 -2.87
C LEU A 416 6.41 -29.76 -3.34
N SER A 417 6.26 -30.85 -4.09
CA SER A 417 4.96 -31.32 -4.59
C SER A 417 4.21 -32.27 -3.63
N VAL A 418 4.87 -32.79 -2.58
CA VAL A 418 4.26 -33.79 -1.68
C VAL A 418 3.88 -33.23 -0.30
N ARG A 419 4.30 -32.01 0.08
CA ARG A 419 3.94 -31.44 1.38
C ARG A 419 2.62 -30.68 1.32
N THR A 420 1.53 -31.38 1.61
CA THR A 420 0.24 -30.75 1.93
C THR A 420 0.35 -29.91 3.23
N PRO A 421 -0.39 -28.79 3.37
CA PRO A 421 -0.26 -27.88 4.52
C PRO A 421 -0.72 -28.44 5.89
N TYR A 422 -1.05 -29.73 6.00
CA TYR A 422 -1.61 -30.30 7.23
C TYR A 422 -0.57 -30.85 8.23
N GLU A 423 0.70 -30.95 7.87
CA GLU A 423 1.73 -31.55 8.75
C GLU A 423 2.49 -30.55 9.65
N LEU A 424 2.24 -29.24 9.56
CA LEU A 424 2.91 -28.24 10.40
C LEU A 424 2.22 -27.94 11.74
N THR A 425 1.18 -28.70 12.12
CA THR A 425 0.41 -28.48 13.38
C THR A 425 0.69 -29.49 14.50
N LYS A 426 1.78 -30.26 14.42
CA LYS A 426 2.27 -31.03 15.57
C LYS A 426 3.79 -31.03 15.61
N VAL A 427 4.38 -30.02 16.25
CA VAL A 427 5.33 -30.12 17.39
C VAL A 427 5.34 -28.76 18.08
#